data_AF-A0A3Q2Q749-F1
#
_entry.id   AF-A0A3Q2Q749-F1
#
_cell.length_a   1.000
_cell.length_b   1.000
_cell.length_c   1.000
_cell.angle_alpha   90.00
_cell.angle_beta   90.00
_cell.angle_gamma   90.00
#
_symmetry.space_group_name_H-M   'P 1'
#
loop_
_entity.id
_entity.type
_entity.pdbx_description
1 polymer ?
#
loop_
_entity_poly.entity_id
_entity_poly.type
_entity_poly.pdbx_seq_one_letter_code
_entity_poly.pdbx_strand_id
1 'polypeptide(L)'
;LDNPSLRVFSHKRETECSLLLGQGVDMPLSETGVQQGEAVGRCLRDIKFSKVYVSNLQRAVQTAEIILRNNTHCSGMEMVLEPLLRERGFGVAEGRHKEDLKNMANAAGQACRDYTPPGGETLDQVKLRFKHFLQLLFKQMLDVRGSSEQEASSDVPPSGSASNDLQGGSAHVLVVSHGAYIRVAIRHLLEDLKCSMPAGVKMSQLLSPCPNTGVSRFVVALSRTESGPVLSAARCLFTNRKDHLENHYKAFVWTVV
;
A
#
# COMPACT_ATOMS: atom_id res chain seq x y z
N LEU A 1 10.32 21.00 -9.58
CA LEU A 1 10.05 19.70 -10.24
C LEU A 1 9.23 18.89 -9.25
N ASP A 2 7.91 19.11 -9.27
CA ASP A 2 7.02 18.70 -8.18
C ASP A 2 6.42 17.34 -8.49
N ASN A 3 7.04 16.30 -7.94
CA ASN A 3 6.78 14.91 -8.27
C ASN A 3 5.76 14.28 -7.31
N PRO A 4 4.72 13.57 -7.81
CA PRO A 4 3.81 12.84 -6.94
C PRO A 4 4.53 11.76 -6.11
N SER A 5 4.01 11.47 -4.92
CA SER A 5 4.57 10.42 -4.07
C SER A 5 3.53 9.36 -3.76
N LEU A 6 3.83 8.11 -4.16
CA LEU A 6 2.96 6.97 -3.98
C LEU A 6 3.40 6.15 -2.77
N ARG A 7 2.63 6.21 -1.68
CA ARG A 7 2.90 5.35 -0.52
C ARG A 7 2.00 4.11 -0.61
N VAL A 8 2.62 2.92 -0.67
CA VAL A 8 1.90 1.65 -0.79
C VAL A 8 1.99 0.91 0.54
N PHE A 9 0.85 0.72 1.20
CA PHE A 9 0.77 0.11 2.51
C PHE A 9 0.21 -1.29 2.42
N SER A 10 0.77 -2.19 3.23
CA SER A 10 0.28 -3.54 3.38
C SER A 10 -0.50 -3.68 4.65
N HIS A 11 -1.70 -4.25 4.50
CA HIS A 11 -2.35 -4.96 5.57
C HIS A 11 -2.37 -6.45 5.26
N LYS A 12 -1.57 -7.20 6.01
CA LYS A 12 -1.79 -8.62 6.19
C LYS A 12 -2.37 -8.81 7.59
N ARG A 13 -3.33 -9.73 7.73
CA ARG A 13 -3.83 -10.14 9.05
C ARG A 13 -2.92 -11.24 9.61
N GLU A 14 -2.68 -11.21 10.91
CA GLU A 14 -2.48 -12.43 11.71
C GLU A 14 -3.85 -12.89 12.17
N THR A 15 -4.42 -13.84 11.44
CA THR A 15 -5.33 -14.77 12.09
C THR A 15 -4.50 -15.59 13.08
N GLU A 16 -4.96 -15.70 14.33
CA GLU A 16 -4.42 -16.68 15.28
C GLU A 16 -4.47 -18.10 14.69
N CYS A 17 -5.46 -18.38 13.84
CA CYS A 17 -5.46 -19.56 13.00
C CYS A 17 -4.51 -19.37 11.81
N SER A 18 -3.55 -20.26 11.58
CA SER A 18 -2.60 -20.22 10.45
C SER A 18 -3.22 -20.47 9.07
N LEU A 19 -4.47 -20.04 8.86
CA LEU A 19 -5.23 -20.20 7.64
C LEU A 19 -4.71 -19.30 6.52
N LEU A 20 -4.87 -19.79 5.30
CA LEU A 20 -4.60 -19.08 4.07
C LEU A 20 -5.84 -18.30 3.66
N LEU A 21 -5.72 -16.98 3.65
CA LEU A 21 -6.79 -16.06 3.28
C LEU A 21 -6.47 -15.45 1.92
N GLY A 22 -7.36 -15.65 0.95
CA GLY A 22 -7.33 -14.99 -0.34
C GLY A 22 -8.54 -14.06 -0.48
N GLN A 23 -9.41 -14.36 -1.44
CA GLN A 23 -10.56 -13.53 -1.80
C GLN A 23 -11.92 -14.08 -1.33
N GLY A 24 -12.04 -15.40 -1.15
CA GLY A 24 -13.29 -16.10 -0.82
C GLY A 24 -13.66 -16.08 0.66
N VAL A 25 -12.68 -15.90 1.56
CA VAL A 25 -12.91 -15.77 3.01
C VAL A 25 -12.69 -14.32 3.43
N ASP A 26 -13.76 -13.55 3.51
CA ASP A 26 -13.71 -12.16 3.99
C ASP A 26 -14.04 -12.07 5.48
N MET A 27 -12.98 -12.02 6.27
CA MET A 27 -13.06 -11.98 7.71
C MET A 27 -12.66 -10.57 8.23
N PRO A 28 -13.07 -10.19 9.44
CA PRO A 28 -12.61 -8.94 10.07
C PRO A 28 -11.19 -9.07 10.63
N LEU A 29 -10.61 -7.97 11.11
CA LEU A 29 -9.39 -7.97 11.90
C LEU A 29 -9.55 -8.77 13.19
N SER A 30 -8.46 -9.43 13.62
CA SER A 30 -8.32 -9.92 14.98
C SER A 30 -8.01 -8.78 15.94
N GLU A 31 -8.08 -9.01 17.25
CA GLU A 31 -7.68 -8.01 18.25
C GLU A 31 -6.22 -7.55 18.06
N THR A 32 -5.30 -8.49 17.85
CA THR A 32 -3.90 -8.20 17.47
C THR A 32 -3.83 -7.36 16.19
N GLY A 33 -4.66 -7.68 15.19
CA GLY A 33 -4.75 -6.90 13.95
C GLY A 33 -5.22 -5.46 14.17
N VAL A 34 -6.17 -5.25 15.10
CA VAL A 34 -6.62 -3.90 15.50
C VAL A 34 -5.49 -3.15 16.19
N GLN A 35 -4.79 -3.76 17.15
CA GLN A 35 -3.66 -3.14 17.85
C GLN A 35 -2.53 -2.74 16.88
N GLN A 36 -2.20 -3.60 15.92
CA GLN A 36 -1.25 -3.30 14.85
C GLN A 36 -1.76 -2.14 13.97
N GLY A 37 -3.05 -2.14 13.64
CA GLY A 37 -3.73 -1.04 12.93
C GLY A 37 -3.57 0.31 13.65
N GLU A 38 -3.78 0.32 14.97
CA GLU A 38 -3.61 1.50 15.82
C GLU A 38 -2.16 1.99 15.82
N ALA A 39 -1.20 1.07 15.88
CA ALA A 39 0.22 1.38 15.84
C ALA A 39 0.64 2.05 14.52
N VAL A 40 0.21 1.50 13.38
CA VAL A 40 0.47 2.11 12.08
C VAL A 40 -0.30 3.42 11.90
N GLY A 41 -1.52 3.52 12.43
CA GLY A 41 -2.30 4.77 12.43
C GLY A 41 -1.56 5.90 13.13
N ARG A 42 -1.02 5.67 14.34
CA ARG A 42 -0.17 6.64 15.05
C ARG A 42 1.10 6.99 14.28
N CYS A 43 1.77 5.99 13.69
CA CYS A 43 2.97 6.21 12.88
C CYS A 43 2.71 7.14 11.68
N LEU A 44 1.49 7.10 11.14
CA LEU A 44 1.08 7.88 9.97
C LEU A 44 0.25 9.11 10.31
N ARG A 45 0.13 9.46 11.59
CA ARG A 45 -0.78 10.49 12.10
C ARG A 45 -0.59 11.83 11.37
N ASP A 46 0.66 12.25 11.22
CA ASP A 46 1.02 13.59 10.76
C ASP A 46 1.26 13.65 9.22
N ILE A 47 0.83 12.62 8.48
CA ILE A 47 0.90 12.61 7.01
C ILE A 47 -0.43 13.09 6.43
N LYS A 48 -0.41 14.18 5.67
CA LYS A 48 -1.56 14.61 4.88
C LYS A 48 -1.66 13.75 3.61
N PHE A 49 -2.65 12.87 3.56
CA PHE A 49 -3.01 12.12 2.35
C PHE A 49 -3.93 12.95 1.46
N SER A 50 -3.79 12.79 0.15
CA SER A 50 -4.66 13.43 -0.85
C SER A 50 -5.67 12.46 -1.45
N LYS A 51 -5.38 11.14 -1.41
CA LYS A 51 -6.27 10.06 -1.84
C LYS A 51 -5.99 8.80 -1.03
N VAL A 52 -7.03 8.00 -0.81
CA VAL A 52 -6.96 6.72 -0.09
C VAL A 52 -7.62 5.64 -0.94
N TYR A 53 -6.85 4.64 -1.36
CA TYR A 53 -7.36 3.46 -2.05
C TYR A 53 -7.24 2.25 -1.14
N VAL A 54 -8.28 1.44 -1.09
CA VAL A 54 -8.36 0.33 -0.14
C VAL A 54 -8.90 -0.89 -0.87
N SER A 55 -8.31 -2.06 -0.65
CA SER A 55 -8.99 -3.29 -1.05
C SER A 55 -10.37 -3.38 -0.39
N ASN A 56 -11.38 -3.76 -1.17
CA ASN A 56 -12.73 -3.94 -0.67
C ASN A 56 -12.95 -5.23 0.17
N LEU A 57 -11.90 -5.78 0.78
CA LEU A 57 -11.99 -6.86 1.76
C LEU A 57 -11.97 -6.26 3.16
N GLN A 58 -12.85 -6.73 4.04
CA GLN A 58 -13.14 -6.12 5.35
C GLN A 58 -11.88 -5.81 6.18
N ARG A 59 -10.93 -6.74 6.25
CA ARG A 59 -9.65 -6.53 6.96
C ARG A 59 -8.83 -5.33 6.47
N ALA A 60 -8.85 -5.04 5.17
CA ALA A 60 -8.17 -3.89 4.60
C ALA A 60 -8.94 -2.60 4.87
N VAL A 61 -10.27 -2.65 4.75
CA VAL A 61 -11.19 -1.55 5.10
C VAL A 61 -11.00 -1.12 6.55
N GLN A 62 -11.13 -2.04 7.50
CA GLN A 62 -10.96 -1.76 8.93
C GLN A 62 -9.57 -1.17 9.25
N THR A 63 -8.53 -1.64 8.56
CA THR A 63 -7.17 -1.09 8.75
C THR A 63 -7.09 0.35 8.25
N ALA A 64 -7.66 0.65 7.09
CA ALA A 64 -7.70 2.01 6.56
C ALA A 64 -8.52 2.95 7.46
N GLU A 65 -9.65 2.48 7.99
CA GLU A 65 -10.46 3.23 8.97
C GLU A 65 -9.67 3.56 10.24
N ILE A 66 -8.95 2.59 10.81
CA ILE A 66 -8.11 2.82 11.99
C ILE A 66 -6.99 3.82 11.68
N ILE A 67 -6.33 3.70 10.51
CA ILE A 67 -5.29 4.66 10.08
C ILE A 67 -5.86 6.07 10.00
N LEU A 68 -6.99 6.24 9.32
CA LEU A 68 -7.60 7.55 9.09
C LEU A 68 -8.15 8.18 10.37
N ARG A 69 -8.77 7.37 11.24
CA ARG A 69 -9.23 7.84 12.56
C ARG A 69 -8.08 8.38 13.43
N ASN A 70 -6.89 7.81 13.31
CA ASN A 70 -5.70 8.27 14.03
C ASN A 70 -4.97 9.42 13.34
N ASN A 71 -5.38 9.84 12.13
CA ASN A 71 -4.68 10.87 11.36
C ASN A 71 -5.20 12.28 11.69
N THR A 72 -4.29 13.25 11.86
CA THR A 72 -4.62 14.63 12.27
C THR A 72 -4.97 15.55 11.10
N HIS A 73 -4.75 15.11 9.86
CA HIS A 73 -4.91 15.94 8.66
C HIS A 73 -5.99 15.46 7.69
N CYS A 74 -6.49 14.23 7.87
CA CYS A 74 -7.36 13.55 6.91
C CYS A 74 -8.75 13.22 7.50
N SER A 75 -9.23 14.02 8.44
CA SER A 75 -10.60 13.89 8.95
C SER A 75 -11.60 14.03 7.79
N GLY A 76 -12.54 13.09 7.69
CA GLY A 76 -13.53 13.05 6.61
C GLY A 76 -12.99 12.64 5.23
N MET A 77 -11.75 12.15 5.14
CA MET A 77 -11.18 11.65 3.88
C MET A 77 -11.99 10.45 3.35
N GLU A 78 -12.46 10.55 2.11
CA GLU A 78 -13.15 9.46 1.43
C GLU A 78 -12.17 8.34 1.05
N MET A 79 -12.58 7.09 1.31
CA MET A 79 -11.86 5.90 0.89
C MET A 79 -12.44 5.37 -0.41
N VAL A 80 -11.59 5.16 -1.42
CA VAL A 80 -11.97 4.49 -2.67
C VAL A 80 -11.75 2.99 -2.51
N LEU A 81 -12.84 2.22 -2.44
CA LEU A 81 -12.78 0.76 -2.40
C LEU A 81 -12.50 0.19 -3.79
N GLU A 82 -11.33 -0.42 -3.96
CA GLU A 82 -10.82 -0.85 -5.26
C GLU A 82 -10.60 -2.38 -5.30
N PRO A 83 -11.46 -3.13 -6.04
CA PRO A 83 -11.33 -4.58 -6.20
C PRO A 83 -9.99 -5.04 -6.79
N LEU A 84 -9.32 -4.22 -7.61
CA LEU A 84 -8.00 -4.55 -8.16
C LEU A 84 -6.92 -4.70 -7.08
N LEU A 85 -7.16 -4.19 -5.87
CA LEU A 85 -6.26 -4.30 -4.71
C LEU A 85 -6.52 -5.54 -3.85
N ARG A 86 -7.45 -6.44 -4.21
CA ARG A 86 -7.72 -7.68 -3.47
C ARG A 86 -6.49 -8.59 -3.38
N GLU A 87 -6.44 -9.39 -2.33
CA GLU A 87 -5.41 -10.41 -2.14
C GLU A 87 -5.36 -11.38 -3.33
N ARG A 88 -4.22 -12.06 -3.50
CA ARG A 88 -4.12 -13.21 -4.39
C ARG A 88 -5.21 -14.24 -4.04
N GLY A 89 -5.99 -14.64 -5.03
CA GLY A 89 -6.91 -15.78 -4.88
C GLY A 89 -6.11 -17.07 -4.72
N PHE A 90 -6.46 -17.88 -3.72
CA PHE A 90 -5.83 -19.20 -3.50
C PHE A 90 -6.77 -20.37 -3.81
N GLY A 91 -7.95 -20.11 -4.38
CA GLY A 91 -8.88 -21.13 -4.85
C GLY A 91 -9.18 -22.18 -3.78
N VAL A 92 -8.98 -23.46 -4.12
CA VAL A 92 -9.24 -24.59 -3.21
C VAL A 92 -8.35 -24.62 -1.96
N ALA A 93 -7.30 -23.80 -1.90
CA ALA A 93 -6.44 -23.70 -0.73
C ALA A 93 -6.90 -22.62 0.28
N GLU A 94 -7.90 -21.80 -0.06
CA GLU A 94 -8.43 -20.80 0.86
C GLU A 94 -9.15 -21.43 2.05
N GLY A 95 -9.01 -20.81 3.23
CA GLY A 95 -9.60 -21.31 4.48
C GLY A 95 -8.88 -22.54 5.06
N ARG A 96 -7.86 -23.07 4.36
CA ARG A 96 -6.99 -24.17 4.83
C ARG A 96 -5.73 -23.65 5.50
N HIS A 97 -4.99 -24.50 6.21
CA HIS A 97 -3.72 -24.12 6.80
C HIS A 97 -2.68 -23.76 5.72
N LYS A 98 -1.80 -22.79 6.00
CA LYS A 98 -0.72 -22.41 5.08
C LYS A 98 0.21 -23.58 4.74
N GLU A 99 0.37 -24.52 5.67
CA GLU A 99 1.08 -25.79 5.48
C GLU A 99 0.48 -26.62 4.35
N ASP A 100 -0.85 -26.58 4.16
CA ASP A 100 -1.51 -27.33 3.10
C ASP A 100 -1.11 -26.82 1.71
N LEU A 101 -1.01 -25.50 1.54
CA LEU A 101 -0.51 -24.91 0.28
C LEU A 101 0.93 -25.35 0.00
N LYS A 102 1.77 -25.42 1.05
CA LYS A 102 3.15 -25.88 0.93
C LYS A 102 3.19 -27.35 0.52
N ASN A 103 2.33 -28.19 1.09
CA ASN A 103 2.23 -29.60 0.75
C ASN A 103 1.74 -29.80 -0.70
N MET A 104 0.73 -29.04 -1.13
CA MET A 104 0.25 -29.05 -2.52
C MET A 104 1.35 -28.65 -3.51
N ALA A 105 2.13 -27.61 -3.18
CA ALA A 105 3.24 -27.16 -4.01
C ALA A 105 4.35 -28.23 -4.11
N ASN A 106 4.72 -28.84 -2.98
CA ASN A 106 5.72 -29.91 -2.92
C ASN A 106 5.28 -31.12 -3.74
N ALA A 107 4.00 -31.52 -3.64
CA ALA A 107 3.44 -32.62 -4.43
C ALA A 107 3.45 -32.31 -5.95
N ALA A 108 3.36 -31.04 -6.32
CA ALA A 108 3.49 -30.59 -7.71
C ALA A 108 4.95 -30.36 -8.16
N GLY A 109 5.95 -30.60 -7.29
CA GLY A 109 7.37 -30.35 -7.59
C GLY A 109 7.72 -28.88 -7.77
N GLN A 110 6.91 -27.96 -7.24
CA GLN A 110 7.07 -26.52 -7.41
C GLN A 110 7.42 -25.84 -6.09
N ALA A 111 8.18 -24.75 -6.17
CA ALA A 111 8.35 -23.87 -5.03
C ALA A 111 7.00 -23.29 -4.61
N CYS A 112 6.66 -23.36 -3.31
CA CYS A 112 5.39 -22.86 -2.77
C CYS A 112 5.06 -21.40 -3.16
N ARG A 113 6.10 -20.59 -3.40
CA ARG A 113 5.94 -19.20 -3.83
C ARG A 113 5.36 -19.07 -5.24
N ASP A 114 5.75 -19.98 -6.13
CA ASP A 114 5.46 -19.90 -7.56
C ASP A 114 4.30 -20.83 -7.94
N TYR A 115 3.98 -21.79 -7.06
CA TYR A 115 2.80 -22.66 -7.18
C TYR A 115 1.49 -21.88 -7.17
N THR A 116 0.57 -22.29 -8.04
CA THR A 116 -0.81 -21.79 -8.08
C THR A 116 -1.77 -22.97 -7.83
N PRO A 117 -2.49 -22.98 -6.70
CA PRO A 117 -3.47 -24.02 -6.43
C PRO A 117 -4.64 -23.94 -7.42
N PRO A 118 -5.38 -25.05 -7.65
CA PRO A 118 -6.58 -25.05 -8.49
C PRO A 118 -7.58 -23.96 -8.10
N GLY A 119 -8.09 -23.22 -9.09
CA GLY A 119 -8.99 -22.08 -8.88
C GLY A 119 -8.34 -20.84 -8.25
N GLY A 120 -7.03 -20.85 -8.02
CA GLY A 120 -6.26 -19.70 -7.53
C GLY A 120 -5.76 -18.80 -8.67
N GLU A 121 -5.25 -17.63 -8.30
CA GLU A 121 -4.62 -16.68 -9.21
C GLU A 121 -3.11 -16.97 -9.35
N THR A 122 -2.60 -16.87 -10.58
CA THR A 122 -1.16 -16.87 -10.85
C THR A 122 -0.52 -15.53 -10.44
N LEU A 123 0.80 -15.51 -10.26
CA LEU A 123 1.52 -14.27 -9.98
C LEU A 123 1.38 -13.25 -11.11
N ASP A 124 1.27 -13.70 -12.36
CA ASP A 124 1.07 -12.81 -13.51
C ASP A 124 -0.33 -12.20 -13.55
N GLN A 125 -1.37 -12.93 -13.14
CA GLN A 125 -2.72 -12.38 -13.00
C GLN A 125 -2.76 -11.29 -11.92
N VAL A 126 -2.13 -11.54 -10.76
CA VAL A 126 -2.00 -10.53 -9.70
C VAL A 126 -1.22 -9.30 -10.19
N LYS A 127 -0.11 -9.51 -10.91
CA LYS A 127 0.68 -8.43 -11.53
C LYS A 127 -0.15 -7.62 -12.51
N LEU A 128 -0.98 -8.28 -13.34
CA LEU A 128 -1.85 -7.61 -14.29
C LEU A 128 -2.88 -6.72 -13.58
N ARG A 129 -3.50 -7.19 -12.48
CA ARG A 129 -4.38 -6.35 -11.64
C ARG A 129 -3.66 -5.13 -11.11
N PHE A 130 -2.42 -5.29 -10.64
CA PHE A 130 -1.61 -4.17 -10.18
C PHE A 130 -1.28 -3.18 -11.31
N LYS A 131 -0.98 -3.66 -12.52
CA LYS A 131 -0.78 -2.79 -13.70
C LYS A 131 -2.02 -1.97 -14.02
N HIS A 132 -3.20 -2.60 -14.00
CA HIS A 132 -4.47 -1.88 -14.20
C HIS A 132 -4.71 -0.85 -13.10
N PHE A 133 -4.43 -1.18 -11.84
CA PHE A 133 -4.53 -0.23 -10.74
C PHE A 133 -3.59 0.98 -10.93
N LEU A 134 -2.34 0.75 -11.35
CA LEU A 134 -1.40 1.84 -11.66
C LEU A 134 -1.91 2.74 -12.78
N GLN A 135 -2.50 2.19 -13.84
CA GLN A 135 -3.09 2.97 -14.93
C GLN A 135 -4.24 3.86 -14.43
N LEU A 136 -5.15 3.31 -13.61
CA LEU A 136 -6.23 4.08 -12.99
C LEU A 136 -5.69 5.19 -12.10
N LEU A 137 -4.73 4.85 -11.23
CA LEU A 137 -4.10 5.78 -10.32
C LEU A 137 -3.42 6.93 -11.07
N PHE A 138 -2.62 6.63 -12.10
CA PHE A 138 -1.88 7.66 -12.83
C PHE A 138 -2.80 8.59 -13.62
N LYS A 139 -3.89 8.06 -14.18
CA LYS A 139 -4.94 8.87 -14.81
C LYS A 139 -5.56 9.85 -13.81
N GLN A 140 -6.01 9.34 -12.66
CA GLN A 140 -6.58 10.16 -11.59
C GLN A 140 -5.61 11.23 -11.07
N MET A 141 -4.31 10.93 -10.96
CA MET A 141 -3.32 11.89 -10.48
C MET A 141 -3.03 13.03 -11.47
N LEU A 142 -3.22 12.81 -12.78
CA LEU A 142 -3.07 13.87 -13.78
C LEU A 142 -4.36 14.70 -13.94
N ASP A 143 -5.53 14.09 -13.82
CA ASP A 143 -6.81 14.80 -13.97
C ASP A 143 -6.99 15.85 -12.87
N VAL A 144 -6.61 15.53 -11.62
CA VAL A 144 -6.62 16.47 -10.50
C VAL A 144 -5.73 17.71 -10.75
N ARG A 145 -4.60 17.55 -11.47
CA ARG A 145 -3.72 18.69 -11.81
C ARG A 145 -4.30 19.57 -12.91
N GLY A 146 -4.94 18.97 -13.91
CA GLY A 146 -5.55 19.72 -15.03
C GLY A 146 -6.70 20.63 -14.59
N SER A 147 -7.46 20.23 -13.57
CA SER A 147 -8.53 21.06 -13.01
C SER A 147 -8.01 22.21 -12.14
N SER A 148 -6.86 22.06 -11.47
CA SER A 148 -6.26 23.12 -10.66
C SER A 148 -5.54 24.21 -11.45
N GLU A 149 -5.16 23.93 -12.71
CA GLU A 149 -4.47 24.90 -13.59
C GLU A 149 -5.43 25.84 -14.33
N GLN A 150 -6.74 25.59 -14.32
CA GLN A 150 -7.75 26.43 -15.00
C GLN A 150 -8.39 27.53 -14.13
N GLU A 151 -8.17 27.56 -12.80
CA GLU A 151 -8.73 28.59 -11.92
C GLU A 151 -7.75 29.72 -11.56
N ALA A 152 -6.52 29.69 -12.06
CA ALA A 152 -5.52 30.73 -11.80
C ALA A 152 -5.47 31.79 -12.92
N SER A 153 -6.54 32.56 -13.08
CA SER A 153 -6.48 33.85 -13.80
C SER A 153 -7.51 34.86 -13.30
N SER A 154 -7.14 35.66 -12.29
CA SER A 154 -7.22 37.13 -12.30
C SER A 154 -6.92 37.69 -10.91
N ASP A 155 -6.15 38.78 -10.92
CA ASP A 155 -5.93 39.79 -9.88
C ASP A 155 -4.78 39.63 -8.86
N VAL A 156 -3.83 40.57 -9.00
CA VAL A 156 -2.69 40.94 -8.13
C VAL A 156 -2.79 42.48 -8.03
N PRO A 157 -2.57 43.19 -6.87
CA PRO A 157 -1.23 43.37 -6.30
C PRO A 157 -1.19 43.67 -4.76
N PRO A 158 -0.10 44.20 -4.15
CA PRO A 158 0.89 43.40 -3.42
C PRO A 158 1.14 43.87 -1.96
N SER A 159 1.77 43.04 -1.10
CA SER A 159 2.86 43.42 -0.16
C SER A 159 3.01 42.45 1.02
N GLY A 160 4.24 41.96 1.21
CA GLY A 160 4.92 41.82 2.51
C GLY A 160 4.42 40.80 3.55
N SER A 161 5.02 39.62 3.58
CA SER A 161 5.78 39.08 4.74
C SER A 161 6.06 37.58 4.56
N ALA A 162 7.16 37.14 5.16
CA ALA A 162 7.82 35.88 4.91
C ALA A 162 7.06 34.64 5.43
N SER A 163 6.74 33.73 4.50
CA SER A 163 6.69 32.27 4.73
C SER A 163 6.64 31.55 3.37
N ASN A 164 7.73 31.61 2.62
CA ASN A 164 7.84 30.89 1.34
C ASN A 164 8.27 29.45 1.60
N ASP A 165 7.31 28.58 1.93
CA ASP A 165 7.44 27.11 1.83
C ASP A 165 6.15 26.43 1.31
N LEU A 166 5.25 27.18 0.69
CA LEU A 166 4.05 26.66 0.03
C LEU A 166 4.06 27.00 -1.46
N GLN A 167 4.76 26.20 -2.28
CA GLN A 167 4.61 26.22 -3.74
C GLN A 167 5.04 24.86 -4.32
N GLY A 168 4.09 24.07 -4.83
CA GLY A 168 4.34 22.84 -5.61
C GLY A 168 3.81 21.51 -5.02
N GLY A 169 2.50 21.36 -4.85
CA GLY A 169 1.88 20.26 -4.09
C GLY A 169 2.17 18.84 -4.61
N SER A 170 3.00 18.09 -3.89
CA SER A 170 3.19 16.65 -4.11
C SER A 170 1.99 15.88 -3.55
N ALA A 171 1.26 15.14 -4.39
CA ALA A 171 0.18 14.25 -3.94
C ALA A 171 0.74 13.12 -3.08
N HIS A 172 0.05 12.78 -1.99
CA HIS A 172 0.38 11.67 -1.09
C HIS A 172 -0.78 10.68 -1.11
N VAL A 173 -0.57 9.55 -1.79
CA VAL A 173 -1.61 8.51 -1.89
C VAL A 173 -1.35 7.42 -0.85
N LEU A 174 -2.39 7.06 -0.09
CA LEU A 174 -2.43 5.89 0.79
C LEU A 174 -3.10 4.73 0.03
N VAL A 175 -2.43 3.60 -0.08
CA VAL A 175 -2.99 2.36 -0.63
C VAL A 175 -2.95 1.28 0.43
N VAL A 176 -4.08 0.68 0.81
CA VAL A 176 -4.13 -0.42 1.80
C VAL A 176 -4.57 -1.71 1.11
N SER A 177 -3.66 -2.69 1.02
CA SER A 177 -3.87 -3.96 0.31
C SER A 177 -3.27 -5.14 1.11
N HIS A 178 -2.88 -6.24 0.48
CA HIS A 178 -2.60 -7.53 1.12
C HIS A 178 -1.21 -8.07 0.81
N GLY A 179 -0.72 -9.01 1.62
CA GLY A 179 0.67 -9.43 1.62
C GLY A 179 1.16 -10.06 0.31
N ALA A 180 0.40 -11.00 -0.27
CA ALA A 180 0.84 -11.64 -1.52
C ALA A 180 0.72 -10.67 -2.70
N TYR A 181 -0.37 -9.90 -2.77
CA TYR A 181 -0.56 -8.81 -3.73
C TYR A 181 0.60 -7.81 -3.71
N ILE A 182 0.94 -7.29 -2.53
CA ILE A 182 1.97 -6.24 -2.38
C ILE A 182 3.35 -6.76 -2.71
N ARG A 183 3.64 -8.02 -2.41
CA ARG A 183 4.90 -8.63 -2.82
C ARG A 183 5.05 -8.64 -4.34
N VAL A 184 3.99 -8.99 -5.06
CA VAL A 184 3.97 -8.97 -6.54
C VAL A 184 4.08 -7.52 -7.05
N ALA A 185 3.36 -6.60 -6.43
CA ALA A 185 3.42 -5.18 -6.77
C ALA A 185 4.82 -4.57 -6.58
N ILE A 186 5.46 -4.79 -5.42
CA ILE A 186 6.83 -4.32 -5.14
C ILE A 186 7.81 -4.92 -6.15
N ARG A 187 7.70 -6.22 -6.45
CA ARG A 187 8.54 -6.85 -7.47
C ARG A 187 8.36 -6.18 -8.83
N HIS A 188 7.13 -5.96 -9.26
CA HIS A 188 6.84 -5.27 -10.52
C HIS A 188 7.44 -3.86 -10.56
N LEU A 189 7.30 -3.07 -9.48
CA LEU A 189 7.88 -1.73 -9.39
C LEU A 189 9.41 -1.77 -9.53
N LEU A 190 10.08 -2.67 -8.80
CA LEU A 190 11.55 -2.75 -8.76
C LEU A 190 12.14 -3.36 -10.04
N GLU A 191 11.60 -4.48 -10.51
CA GLU A 191 12.18 -5.27 -11.59
C GLU A 191 11.68 -4.83 -12.97
N ASP A 192 10.38 -4.59 -13.14
CA ASP A 192 9.79 -4.30 -14.45
C ASP A 192 9.78 -2.79 -14.73
N LEU A 193 9.40 -1.97 -13.74
CA LEU A 193 9.39 -0.50 -13.87
C LEU A 193 10.73 0.16 -13.52
N LYS A 194 11.77 -0.65 -13.24
CA LYS A 194 13.15 -0.21 -12.96
C LYS A 194 13.23 0.90 -11.90
N CYS A 195 12.42 0.77 -10.85
CA CYS A 195 12.40 1.72 -9.76
C CYS A 195 13.76 1.77 -9.04
N SER A 196 14.31 2.98 -8.90
CA SER A 196 15.60 3.20 -8.25
C SER A 196 15.55 2.80 -6.76
N MET A 197 16.59 2.13 -6.29
CA MET A 197 16.69 1.63 -4.91
C MET A 197 17.51 2.57 -4.03
N PRO A 198 17.29 2.59 -2.70
CA PRO A 198 18.18 3.28 -1.77
C PRO A 198 19.61 2.72 -1.84
N ALA A 199 20.61 3.60 -1.72
CA ALA A 199 22.01 3.19 -1.74
C ALA A 199 22.31 2.17 -0.62
N GLY A 200 23.08 1.13 -0.95
CA GLY A 200 23.50 0.10 0.01
C GLY A 200 22.44 -0.95 0.37
N VAL A 201 21.20 -0.84 -0.13
CA VAL A 201 20.14 -1.82 0.13
C VAL A 201 20.13 -2.91 -0.94
N LYS A 202 20.09 -4.17 -0.51
CA LYS A 202 20.05 -5.32 -1.43
C LYS A 202 18.61 -5.58 -1.90
N MET A 203 18.45 -6.00 -3.16
CA MET A 203 17.14 -6.39 -3.73
C MET A 203 16.42 -7.44 -2.87
N SER A 204 17.16 -8.41 -2.32
CA SER A 204 16.60 -9.44 -1.43
C SER A 204 15.97 -8.89 -0.16
N GLN A 205 16.50 -7.78 0.38
CA GLN A 205 15.92 -7.11 1.54
C GLN A 205 14.60 -6.42 1.16
N LEU A 206 14.54 -5.79 -0.03
CA LEU A 206 13.34 -5.11 -0.50
C LEU A 206 12.20 -6.09 -0.84
N LEU A 207 12.54 -7.28 -1.33
CA LEU A 207 11.60 -8.36 -1.71
C LEU A 207 11.26 -9.33 -0.56
N SER A 208 11.63 -8.97 0.67
CA SER A 208 11.27 -9.72 1.87
C SER A 208 9.74 -9.84 2.01
N PRO A 209 9.23 -10.86 2.72
CA PRO A 209 7.79 -10.95 2.99
C PRO A 209 7.31 -9.73 3.77
N CYS A 210 6.18 -9.16 3.35
CA CYS A 210 5.59 -8.03 4.05
C CYS A 210 4.98 -8.49 5.39
N PRO A 211 5.37 -7.90 6.53
CA PRO A 211 4.71 -8.15 7.81
C PRO A 211 3.32 -7.51 7.81
N ASN A 212 2.51 -7.90 8.78
CA ASN A 212 1.22 -7.26 9.03
C ASN A 212 1.43 -5.77 9.33
N THR A 213 0.61 -4.91 8.73
CA THR A 213 0.77 -3.43 8.80
C THR A 213 2.13 -2.91 8.32
N GLY A 214 2.89 -3.71 7.57
CA GLY A 214 4.17 -3.29 7.01
C GLY A 214 4.01 -2.13 6.02
N VAL A 215 4.87 -1.12 6.14
CA VAL A 215 4.80 0.10 5.34
C VAL A 215 5.86 0.08 4.26
N SER A 216 5.44 0.37 3.01
CA SER A 216 6.36 0.60 1.90
C SER A 216 6.11 1.99 1.30
N ARG A 217 7.17 2.63 0.81
CA ARG A 217 7.07 3.98 0.27
C ARG A 217 7.83 4.10 -1.04
N PHE A 218 7.12 4.58 -2.05
CA PHE A 218 7.65 4.88 -3.36
C PHE A 218 7.42 6.37 -3.68
N VAL A 219 8.22 6.90 -4.58
CA VAL A 219 8.03 8.22 -5.17
C VAL A 219 7.98 7.99 -6.67
N VAL A 220 6.96 8.52 -7.34
CA VAL A 220 6.71 8.27 -8.76
C VAL A 220 6.55 9.60 -9.47
N ALA A 221 7.37 9.87 -10.47
CA ALA A 221 7.20 10.99 -11.35
C ALA A 221 6.37 10.54 -12.56
N LEU A 222 5.34 11.33 -12.89
CA LEU A 222 4.49 11.09 -14.05
C LEU A 222 4.72 12.21 -15.05
N SER A 223 4.78 11.84 -16.32
CA SER A 223 4.79 12.77 -17.45
C SER A 223 3.51 12.57 -18.27
N ARG A 224 2.96 13.65 -18.83
CA ARG A 224 1.83 13.57 -19.74
C ARG A 224 2.34 13.36 -21.17
N THR A 225 1.77 12.39 -21.87
CA THR A 225 2.02 12.12 -23.30
C THR A 225 0.69 12.13 -24.06
N GLU A 226 0.74 12.15 -25.39
CA GLU A 226 -0.47 12.08 -26.24
C GLU A 226 -1.31 10.83 -25.96
N SER A 227 -0.66 9.71 -25.62
CA SER A 227 -1.30 8.43 -25.26
C SER A 227 -1.72 8.34 -23.78
N GLY A 228 -1.56 9.41 -23.00
CA GLY A 228 -1.92 9.47 -21.57
C GLY A 228 -0.72 9.56 -20.60
N PRO A 229 -0.96 9.31 -19.30
CA PRO A 229 0.11 9.34 -18.29
C PRO A 229 1.14 8.25 -18.52
N VAL A 230 2.41 8.61 -18.42
CA VAL A 230 3.53 7.66 -18.41
C VAL A 230 4.39 7.89 -17.18
N LEU A 231 4.84 6.81 -16.56
CA LEU A 231 5.81 6.84 -15.47
C LEU A 231 7.18 7.27 -16.02
N SER A 232 7.66 8.44 -15.62
CA SER A 232 8.95 8.98 -16.06
C SER A 232 10.10 8.64 -15.11
N ALA A 233 9.81 8.53 -13.81
CA ALA A 233 10.77 8.03 -12.83
C ALA A 233 10.05 7.35 -11.67
N ALA A 234 10.70 6.36 -11.07
CA ALA A 234 10.25 5.79 -9.81
C ALA A 234 11.44 5.60 -8.87
N ARG A 235 11.21 5.83 -7.57
CA ARG A 235 12.18 5.63 -6.52
C ARG A 235 11.55 4.96 -5.31
N CYS A 236 12.14 3.86 -4.88
CA CYS A 236 11.81 3.16 -3.66
C CYS A 236 12.53 3.86 -2.51
N LEU A 237 11.81 4.26 -1.45
CA LEU A 237 12.43 4.77 -0.23
C LEU A 237 12.71 3.65 0.76
N PHE A 238 11.73 2.76 0.93
CA PHE A 238 11.83 1.58 1.79
C PHE A 238 10.64 0.64 1.49
N THR A 239 10.80 -0.63 1.84
CA THR A 239 9.71 -1.61 1.83
C THR A 239 9.60 -2.31 3.17
N ASN A 240 8.41 -2.81 3.47
CA ASN A 240 8.14 -3.70 4.61
C ASN A 240 8.62 -3.18 5.97
N ARG A 241 8.69 -1.85 6.15
CA ARG A 241 9.08 -1.21 7.42
C ARG A 241 8.03 -1.53 8.48
N LYS A 242 8.49 -1.84 9.69
CA LYS A 242 7.64 -2.31 10.79
C LYS A 242 8.02 -1.72 12.15
N ASP A 243 8.77 -0.63 12.16
CA ASP A 243 9.32 0.02 13.37
C ASP A 243 8.20 0.37 14.38
N HIS A 244 7.00 0.67 13.90
CA HIS A 244 5.81 0.93 14.73
C HIS A 244 5.35 -0.29 15.55
N LEU A 245 5.74 -1.51 15.17
CA LEU A 245 5.43 -2.73 15.90
C LEU A 245 6.43 -3.04 17.01
N GLU A 246 7.64 -2.48 16.95
CA GLU A 246 8.72 -2.78 17.91
C GLU A 246 8.48 -2.11 19.27
N ASN A 247 7.77 -0.98 19.29
CA ASN A 247 7.44 -0.24 20.51
C ASN A 247 6.29 -0.85 21.34
N HIS A 248 5.60 -1.87 20.84
CA HIS A 248 4.52 -2.53 21.58
C HIS A 248 5.00 -3.62 22.56
N TYR A 249 6.28 -3.99 22.52
CA TYR A 249 6.87 -4.94 23.47
C TYR A 249 7.52 -4.28 24.72
N LYS A 250 7.38 -2.95 24.90
CA LYS A 250 7.94 -2.20 26.05
C LYS A 250 6.93 -1.26 26.72
N ALA A 251 5.74 -1.77 27.05
CA ALA A 251 4.82 -1.04 27.93
C ALA A 251 4.30 -1.95 29.05
N PHE A 252 5.20 -2.43 29.90
CA PHE A 252 4.91 -2.58 31.34
C PHE A 252 5.56 -1.40 32.04
N VAL A 253 4.79 -0.35 32.29
CA VAL A 253 5.10 0.64 33.32
C VAL A 253 3.87 0.67 34.22
N TRP A 254 4.00 0.08 35.40
CA TRP A 254 3.07 0.30 36.49
C TRP A 254 3.19 1.76 36.93
N THR A 255 2.06 2.43 37.16
CA THR A 255 2.02 3.58 38.08
C THR A 255 1.11 3.16 39.23
N VAL A 256 1.72 3.03 40.41
CA VAL A 256 1.00 2.90 41.68
C VAL A 256 0.31 4.23 41.94
N VAL A 257 -0.95 4.19 42.36
CA VAL A 257 -1.58 5.27 43.13
C VAL A 257 -1.60 4.83 44.58
#